data_AF-A0A9X3MZN2-F1
#
_entry.id   AF-A0A9X3MZN2-F1
#
_cell.length_a   1.000
_cell.length_b   1.000
_cell.length_c   1.000
_cell.angle_alpha   90.00
_cell.angle_beta   90.00
_cell.angle_gamma   90.00
#
_symmetry.space_group_name_H-M   'P 1'
#
loop_
_entity.id
_entity.type
_entity.pdbx_description
1 polymer ?
#
loop_
_entity_poly.entity_id
_entity_poly.type
_entity_poly.pdbx_seq_one_letter_code
_entity_poly.pdbx_strand_id
1 'polypeptide(L)'
;MTREEMLQHLQDDVDAWPQSVKDAGVKNAAGSAFRPVARNNEILRTENPEATYAYMIAAWEAEGAEEGSNGWVRVIEQAGPEFTWEYLMADPDKPYASLFDEVRPRVQAALENHESTAVWAEKVRINQEADDAQNERIRRIQDEMRSGKRSRLRM
;
A
#
# COMPACT_ATOMS: atom_id res chain seq x y z
N MET A 1 7.84 19.49 -16.91
CA MET A 1 8.57 18.24 -16.70
C MET A 1 8.64 17.50 -18.02
N THR A 2 9.82 17.06 -18.41
CA THR A 2 10.06 16.29 -19.63
C THR A 2 9.69 14.82 -19.42
N ARG A 3 9.53 14.06 -20.51
CA ARG A 3 9.28 12.61 -20.40
C ARG A 3 10.45 11.89 -19.71
N GLU A 4 11.68 12.29 -19.99
CA GLU A 4 12.88 11.74 -19.36
C GLU A 4 12.87 11.97 -17.84
N GLU A 5 12.53 13.19 -17.38
CA GLU A 5 12.38 13.49 -15.96
C GLU A 5 11.27 12.64 -15.30
N MET A 6 10.13 12.48 -15.98
CA MET A 6 9.04 11.62 -15.49
C MET A 6 9.49 10.18 -15.31
N LEU A 7 10.19 9.63 -16.30
CA LEU A 7 10.70 8.26 -16.23
C LEU A 7 11.72 8.08 -15.11
N GLN A 8 12.59 9.08 -14.90
CA GLN A 8 13.53 9.03 -13.79
C GLN A 8 12.79 9.02 -12.44
N HIS A 9 11.79 9.86 -12.25
CA HIS A 9 10.97 9.83 -11.05
C HIS A 9 10.23 8.49 -10.85
N LEU A 10 9.77 7.87 -11.93
CA LEU A 10 9.20 6.52 -11.88
C LEU A 10 10.23 5.48 -11.42
N GLN A 11 11.44 5.53 -11.97
CA GLN A 11 12.53 4.64 -11.60
C GLN A 11 12.88 4.80 -10.11
N ASP A 12 13.00 6.04 -9.62
CA ASP A 12 13.30 6.33 -8.23
C ASP A 12 12.25 5.72 -7.28
N ASP A 13 10.96 5.82 -7.63
CA ASP A 13 9.87 5.23 -6.84
C ASP A 13 9.84 3.69 -6.91
N VAL A 14 10.16 3.10 -8.07
CA VAL A 14 10.30 1.64 -8.22
C VAL A 14 11.47 1.11 -7.39
N ASP A 15 12.59 1.83 -7.34
CA ASP A 15 13.77 1.47 -6.54
C ASP A 15 13.51 1.59 -5.03
N ALA A 16 12.68 2.56 -4.64
CA ALA A 16 12.26 2.76 -3.25
C ALA A 16 11.20 1.75 -2.78
N TRP A 17 10.35 1.25 -3.69
CA TRP A 17 9.20 0.41 -3.40
C TRP A 17 9.50 -0.82 -2.51
N PRO A 18 10.59 -1.60 -2.72
CA PRO A 18 10.89 -2.73 -1.84
C PRO A 18 11.07 -2.35 -0.38
N GLN A 19 11.64 -1.17 -0.11
CA GLN A 19 11.87 -0.69 1.25
C GLN A 19 10.57 -0.15 1.86
N SER A 20 9.72 0.53 1.09
CA SER A 20 8.41 0.98 1.59
C SER A 20 7.51 -0.18 2.02
N VAL A 21 7.47 -1.28 1.25
CA VAL A 21 6.75 -2.51 1.63
C VAL A 21 7.27 -3.11 2.94
N LYS A 22 8.59 -3.10 3.11
CA LYS A 22 9.22 -3.60 4.35
C LYS A 22 8.88 -2.73 5.55
N ASP A 23 8.91 -1.41 5.39
CA ASP A 23 8.64 -0.44 6.45
C ASP A 23 7.15 -0.38 6.82
N ALA A 24 6.26 -0.71 5.89
CA ALA A 24 4.86 -0.97 6.15
C ALA A 24 4.61 -2.24 7.01
N GLY A 25 5.66 -3.01 7.29
CA GLY A 25 5.61 -4.14 8.21
C GLY A 25 5.13 -5.45 7.60
N VAL A 26 4.97 -5.54 6.28
CA VAL A 26 4.52 -6.75 5.59
C VAL A 26 5.41 -7.94 5.95
N LYS A 27 4.81 -9.08 6.27
CA LYS A 27 5.48 -10.33 6.63
C LYS A 27 5.24 -11.42 5.59
N ASN A 28 6.24 -12.27 5.39
CA ASN A 28 6.12 -13.46 4.57
C ASN A 28 5.44 -14.61 5.37
N ALA A 29 5.22 -15.75 4.72
CA ALA A 29 4.58 -16.91 5.36
C ALA A 29 5.35 -17.47 6.57
N ALA A 30 6.65 -17.21 6.66
CA ALA A 30 7.49 -17.60 7.80
C ALA A 30 7.50 -16.55 8.94
N GLY A 31 6.73 -15.46 8.82
CA GLY A 31 6.67 -14.36 9.79
C GLY A 31 7.85 -13.38 9.70
N SER A 32 8.80 -13.60 8.80
CA SER A 32 9.91 -12.68 8.55
C SER A 32 9.46 -11.48 7.73
N ALA A 33 10.17 -10.35 7.85
CA ALA A 33 9.91 -9.17 7.03
C ALA A 33 9.93 -9.53 5.54
N PHE A 34 8.84 -9.20 4.84
CA PHE A 34 8.72 -9.36 3.41
C PHE A 34 9.36 -8.15 2.72
N ARG A 35 10.14 -8.44 1.68
CA ARG A 35 10.74 -7.44 0.80
C ARG A 35 10.65 -7.96 -0.63
N PRO A 36 10.01 -7.24 -1.55
CA PRO A 36 10.10 -7.53 -2.98
C PRO A 36 11.56 -7.61 -3.42
N VAL A 37 11.89 -8.60 -4.26
CA VAL A 37 13.26 -8.82 -4.76
C VAL A 37 13.25 -9.09 -6.26
N ALA A 38 14.32 -8.69 -6.94
CA ALA A 38 14.52 -8.80 -8.38
C ALA A 38 14.38 -10.23 -8.93
N ARG A 39 14.68 -11.26 -8.12
CA ARG A 39 14.46 -12.65 -8.53
C ARG A 39 13.00 -12.91 -8.92
N ASN A 40 12.06 -12.31 -8.19
CA ASN A 40 10.63 -12.57 -8.33
C ASN A 40 9.85 -11.40 -8.97
N ASN A 41 10.47 -10.22 -9.11
CA ASN A 41 9.83 -9.01 -9.64
C ASN A 41 10.75 -8.43 -10.70
N GLU A 42 10.33 -8.49 -11.96
CA GLU A 42 11.23 -8.12 -13.07
C GLU A 42 11.44 -6.62 -13.19
N ILE A 43 10.49 -5.78 -12.72
CA ILE A 43 10.68 -4.32 -12.60
C ILE A 43 11.95 -3.94 -11.83
N LEU A 44 12.39 -4.79 -10.89
CA LEU A 44 13.57 -4.52 -10.06
C LEU A 44 14.87 -5.04 -10.70
N ARG A 45 14.84 -5.57 -11.92
CA ARG A 45 16.03 -6.12 -12.60
C ARG A 45 16.76 -5.11 -13.46
N THR A 46 16.17 -3.94 -13.69
CA THR A 46 16.71 -2.91 -14.56
C THR A 46 16.83 -1.59 -13.81
N GLU A 47 17.92 -0.87 -14.06
CA GLU A 47 18.13 0.52 -13.62
C GLU A 47 17.83 1.51 -14.76
N ASN A 48 17.37 1.01 -15.92
CA ASN A 48 16.99 1.84 -17.06
C ASN A 48 15.52 2.28 -16.94
N PRO A 49 15.25 3.59 -16.79
CA PRO A 49 13.89 4.12 -16.60
C PRO A 49 12.91 3.75 -17.71
N GLU A 50 13.37 3.70 -18.97
CA GLU A 50 12.52 3.33 -20.11
C GLU A 50 12.16 1.85 -20.09
N ALA A 51 13.10 1.00 -19.69
CA ALA A 51 12.85 -0.43 -19.59
C ALA A 51 11.86 -0.73 -18.45
N THR A 52 11.94 0.02 -17.34
CA THR A 52 10.98 -0.04 -16.23
C THR A 52 9.58 0.34 -16.69
N TYR A 53 9.44 1.50 -17.34
CA TYR A 53 8.15 1.94 -17.89
C TYR A 53 7.59 0.92 -18.90
N ALA A 54 8.40 0.48 -19.87
CA ALA A 54 7.98 -0.48 -20.89
C ALA A 54 7.52 -1.80 -20.27
N TYR A 55 8.21 -2.28 -19.23
CA TYR A 55 7.77 -3.47 -18.49
C TYR A 55 6.41 -3.25 -17.84
N MET A 56 6.21 -2.13 -17.13
CA MET A 56 4.97 -1.87 -16.40
C MET A 56 3.77 -1.81 -17.35
N ILE A 57 3.93 -1.18 -18.53
CA ILE A 57 2.92 -1.20 -19.58
C ILE A 57 2.67 -2.62 -20.07
N ALA A 58 3.71 -3.35 -20.47
CA ALA A 58 3.56 -4.72 -20.99
C ALA A 58 2.92 -5.68 -19.98
N ALA A 59 3.25 -5.54 -18.69
CA ALA A 59 2.66 -6.33 -17.61
C ALA A 59 1.14 -6.10 -17.49
N TRP A 60 0.69 -4.87 -17.75
CA TRP A 60 -0.72 -4.50 -17.71
C TRP A 60 -1.46 -4.66 -19.05
N GLU A 61 -0.75 -4.75 -20.17
CA GLU A 61 -1.34 -5.15 -21.45
C GLU A 61 -1.64 -6.65 -21.51
N ALA A 62 -0.98 -7.46 -20.67
CA ALA A 62 -1.23 -8.89 -20.58
C ALA A 62 -2.68 -9.19 -20.14
N GLU A 63 -3.22 -10.30 -20.68
CA GLU A 63 -4.50 -10.84 -20.26
C GLU A 63 -4.39 -11.37 -18.82
N GLY A 64 -5.37 -11.06 -17.97
CA GLY A 64 -5.39 -11.50 -16.57
C GLY A 64 -4.48 -10.73 -15.62
N ALA A 65 -3.94 -9.56 -16.01
CA ALA A 65 -3.13 -8.71 -15.15
C ALA A 65 -3.84 -8.36 -13.82
N GLU A 66 -5.17 -8.27 -13.84
CA GLU A 66 -6.04 -7.96 -12.72
C GLU A 66 -6.17 -9.08 -11.69
N GLU A 67 -5.81 -10.32 -12.05
CA GLU A 67 -5.86 -11.47 -11.13
C GLU A 67 -4.79 -11.36 -10.03
N GLY A 68 -3.77 -10.53 -10.26
CA GLY A 68 -2.69 -10.31 -9.31
C GLY A 68 -1.79 -11.53 -9.11
N SER A 69 -1.04 -11.50 -8.00
CA SER A 69 -0.12 -12.58 -7.63
C SER A 69 -0.14 -12.82 -6.12
N ASN A 70 0.41 -13.95 -5.66
CA ASN A 70 0.58 -14.21 -4.23
C ASN A 70 1.41 -13.14 -3.50
N GLY A 71 2.30 -12.44 -4.20
CA GLY A 71 3.05 -11.30 -3.65
C GLY A 71 2.15 -10.09 -3.48
N TRP A 72 1.38 -9.78 -4.52
CA TRP A 72 0.43 -8.69 -4.58
C TRP A 72 -0.67 -8.82 -3.50
N VAL A 73 -1.35 -9.98 -3.44
CA VAL A 73 -2.39 -10.28 -2.45
C VAL A 73 -1.85 -10.09 -1.02
N ARG A 74 -0.64 -10.61 -0.75
CA ARG A 74 0.01 -10.49 0.55
C ARG A 74 0.24 -9.04 0.94
N VAL A 75 0.72 -8.21 0.01
CA VAL A 75 1.00 -6.80 0.28
C VAL A 75 -0.30 -6.07 0.60
N ILE A 76 -1.32 -6.25 -0.23
CA ILE A 76 -2.61 -5.57 -0.03
C ILE A 76 -3.24 -5.97 1.30
N GLU A 77 -3.40 -7.26 1.58
CA GLU A 77 -4.08 -7.70 2.79
C GLU A 77 -3.41 -7.25 4.10
N GLN A 78 -2.11 -6.95 4.07
CA GLN A 78 -1.33 -6.58 5.25
C GLN A 78 -1.07 -5.09 5.38
N ALA A 79 -0.88 -4.39 4.25
CA ALA A 79 -0.47 -2.99 4.25
C ALA A 79 -1.39 -2.09 3.43
N GLY A 80 -2.05 -2.62 2.40
CA GLY A 80 -2.98 -1.88 1.55
C GLY A 80 -2.54 -1.81 0.08
N PRO A 81 -3.47 -1.46 -0.83
CA PRO A 81 -3.19 -1.33 -2.27
C PRO A 81 -2.08 -0.32 -2.57
N GLU A 82 -1.92 0.72 -1.75
CA GLU A 82 -0.93 1.78 -1.89
C GLU A 82 0.53 1.31 -1.80
N PHE A 83 0.75 0.11 -1.25
CA PHE A 83 2.08 -0.50 -1.13
C PHE A 83 2.42 -1.44 -2.29
N THR A 84 1.59 -1.50 -3.33
CA THR A 84 1.88 -2.25 -4.55
C THR A 84 2.63 -1.37 -5.56
N TRP A 85 3.41 -1.96 -6.47
CA TRP A 85 4.06 -1.15 -7.51
C TRP A 85 3.03 -0.67 -8.55
N GLU A 86 1.91 -1.38 -8.68
CA GLU A 86 0.75 -1.03 -9.48
C GLU A 86 0.16 0.31 -9.04
N TYR A 87 0.20 0.62 -7.74
CA TYR A 87 -0.22 1.92 -7.23
C TYR A 87 0.61 3.08 -7.78
N LEU A 88 1.88 2.86 -8.15
CA LEU A 88 2.69 3.87 -8.84
C LEU A 88 2.07 4.29 -10.18
N MET A 89 1.35 3.39 -10.85
CA MET A 89 0.63 3.70 -12.10
C MET A 89 -0.73 4.35 -11.83
N ALA A 90 -1.39 3.96 -10.74
CA ALA A 90 -2.73 4.39 -10.39
C ALA A 90 -2.78 5.80 -9.77
N ASP A 91 -1.79 6.17 -8.98
CA ASP A 91 -1.74 7.42 -8.22
C ASP A 91 -1.66 8.65 -9.16
N PRO A 92 -2.71 9.50 -9.23
CA PRO A 92 -2.73 10.67 -10.10
C PRO A 92 -1.83 11.81 -9.60
N ASP A 93 -1.39 11.76 -8.34
CA ASP A 93 -0.55 12.81 -7.73
C ASP A 93 0.94 12.61 -8.05
N LYS A 94 1.30 11.48 -8.68
CA LYS A 94 2.68 11.23 -9.11
C LYS A 94 3.11 12.18 -10.22
N PRO A 95 4.36 12.66 -10.19
CA PRO A 95 4.88 13.58 -11.22
C PRO A 95 4.86 12.96 -12.63
N TYR A 96 4.93 11.63 -12.73
CA TYR A 96 4.90 10.87 -13.96
C TYR A 96 3.52 10.27 -14.27
N ALA A 97 2.47 10.68 -13.56
CA ALA A 97 1.13 10.12 -13.70
C ALA A 97 0.68 10.07 -15.17
N SER A 98 0.89 11.13 -15.96
CA SER A 98 0.47 11.19 -17.37
C SER A 98 1.12 10.13 -18.28
N LEU A 99 2.21 9.46 -17.86
CA LEU A 99 2.74 8.31 -18.59
C LEU A 99 1.77 7.13 -18.65
N PHE A 100 0.82 7.07 -17.71
CA PHE A 100 -0.09 5.95 -17.52
C PHE A 100 -1.55 6.31 -17.83
N ASP A 101 -1.85 7.45 -18.44
CA ASP A 101 -3.24 7.92 -18.65
C ASP A 101 -4.16 6.86 -19.27
N GLU A 102 -3.66 6.10 -20.24
CA GLU A 102 -4.44 5.08 -20.95
C GLU A 102 -4.74 3.84 -20.10
N VAL A 103 -3.79 3.43 -19.25
CA VAL A 103 -3.88 2.18 -18.46
C VAL A 103 -4.35 2.42 -17.03
N ARG A 104 -4.17 3.64 -16.49
CA ARG A 104 -4.49 4.02 -15.10
C ARG A 104 -5.90 3.62 -14.67
N PRO A 105 -6.97 3.89 -15.45
CA PRO A 105 -8.32 3.52 -15.03
C PRO A 105 -8.49 2.01 -14.82
N ARG A 106 -7.82 1.20 -15.66
CA ARG A 106 -7.82 -0.26 -15.55
C ARG A 106 -7.07 -0.73 -14.29
N VAL A 107 -5.88 -0.17 -14.04
CA VAL A 107 -5.09 -0.48 -12.83
C VAL A 107 -5.85 -0.09 -11.56
N GLN A 108 -6.42 1.12 -11.54
CA GLN A 108 -7.20 1.61 -10.40
C GLN A 108 -8.41 0.71 -10.13
N ALA A 109 -9.19 0.37 -11.17
CA ALA A 109 -10.32 -0.52 -11.02
C ALA A 109 -9.91 -1.91 -10.49
N ALA A 110 -8.77 -2.44 -10.91
CA ALA A 110 -8.26 -3.71 -10.39
C ALA A 110 -7.90 -3.62 -8.90
N LEU A 111 -7.17 -2.57 -8.49
CA LEU A 111 -6.82 -2.34 -7.09
C LEU A 111 -8.06 -2.17 -6.20
N GLU A 112 -9.07 -1.44 -6.67
CA GLU A 112 -10.30 -1.17 -5.91
C GLU A 112 -11.22 -2.40 -5.80
N ASN A 113 -11.33 -3.20 -6.87
CA ASN A 113 -12.29 -4.29 -6.94
C ASN A 113 -11.75 -5.65 -6.48
N HIS A 114 -10.45 -5.78 -6.25
CA HIS A 114 -9.89 -7.05 -5.84
C HIS A 114 -10.27 -7.42 -4.39
N GLU A 115 -10.52 -8.71 -4.15
CA GLU A 115 -10.96 -9.26 -2.86
C GLU A 115 -10.03 -8.89 -1.69
N SER A 116 -8.71 -8.93 -1.90
CA SER A 116 -7.69 -8.55 -0.91
C SER A 116 -7.86 -7.11 -0.40
N THR A 117 -8.35 -6.19 -1.23
CA THR A 117 -8.59 -4.79 -0.83
C THR A 117 -9.76 -4.71 0.14
N ALA A 118 -10.82 -5.50 -0.09
CA ALA A 118 -11.92 -5.61 0.87
C ALA A 118 -11.46 -6.23 2.20
N VAL A 119 -10.60 -7.26 2.15
CA VAL A 119 -9.99 -7.86 3.35
C VAL A 119 -9.17 -6.85 4.14
N TRP A 120 -8.36 -6.03 3.47
CA TRP A 120 -7.59 -4.97 4.12
C TRP A 120 -8.48 -3.89 4.71
N ALA A 121 -9.47 -3.39 3.96
CA ALA A 121 -10.38 -2.34 4.42
C ALA A 121 -11.14 -2.76 5.69
N GLU A 122 -11.57 -4.03 5.77
CA GLU A 122 -12.20 -4.57 6.96
C GLU A 122 -11.25 -4.62 8.16
N LYS A 123 -9.99 -5.02 7.96
CA LYS A 123 -8.97 -5.00 9.04
C LYS A 123 -8.74 -3.57 9.55
N VAL A 124 -8.62 -2.60 8.65
CA VAL A 124 -8.45 -1.19 9.02
C VAL A 124 -9.65 -0.72 9.84
N ARG A 125 -10.88 -1.03 9.41
CA ARG A 125 -12.11 -0.68 10.13
C ARG A 125 -12.14 -1.25 11.54
N ILE A 126 -11.84 -2.54 11.70
CA ILE A 126 -11.80 -3.22 13.02
C ILE A 126 -10.76 -2.57 13.94
N ASN A 127 -9.57 -2.28 13.43
CA ASN A 127 -8.51 -1.63 14.21
C ASN A 127 -8.92 -0.23 14.66
N GLN A 128 -9.53 0.55 13.76
CA GLN A 128 -10.03 1.89 14.07
C GLN A 128 -11.12 1.85 15.16
N GLU A 129 -12.07 0.92 15.06
CA GLU A 129 -13.11 0.73 16.08
C GLU A 129 -12.52 0.36 17.45
N ALA A 130 -11.48 -0.47 17.48
CA ALA A 130 -10.78 -0.85 18.70
C ALA A 130 -10.03 0.34 19.32
N ASP A 131 -9.33 1.13 18.50
CA ASP A 131 -8.61 2.33 18.93
C ASP A 131 -9.57 3.39 19.47
N ASP A 132 -10.70 3.61 18.81
CA ASP A 132 -11.73 4.55 19.26
C ASP A 132 -12.35 4.11 20.59
N ALA A 133 -12.65 2.82 20.77
CA ALA A 133 -13.14 2.27 22.03
C ALA A 133 -12.10 2.43 23.16
N GLN A 134 -10.82 2.20 22.87
CA GLN A 134 -9.73 2.42 23.82
C GLN A 134 -9.60 3.89 24.21
N ASN A 135 -9.67 4.80 23.24
CA ASN A 135 -9.61 6.24 23.45
C ASN A 135 -10.80 6.74 24.27
N GLU A 136 -12.01 6.23 24.03
CA GLU A 136 -13.19 6.56 24.83
C GLU A 136 -13.02 6.09 26.28
N ARG A 137 -12.49 4.88 26.49
CA ARG A 137 -12.18 4.36 27.84
C ARG A 137 -11.18 5.24 28.57
N ILE A 138 -10.12 5.69 27.89
CA ILE A 138 -9.11 6.60 28.46
C ILE A 138 -9.75 7.93 28.86
N ARG A 139 -10.56 8.53 27.97
CA ARG A 139 -11.28 9.79 28.26
C ARG A 139 -12.20 9.66 29.47
N ARG A 140 -12.97 8.57 29.56
CA ARG A 140 -13.85 8.31 30.72
C ARG A 140 -13.06 8.24 32.03
N ILE A 141 -11.92 7.54 32.03
CA ILE A 141 -11.04 7.46 33.20
C ILE A 141 -10.49 8.85 33.58
N GLN A 142 -10.09 9.66 32.60
CA GLN A 142 -9.61 11.03 32.83
C GLN A 142 -10.71 11.94 33.42
N ASP A 143 -11.94 11.84 32.93
CA ASP A 143 -13.08 12.61 33.44
C ASP A 143 -13.48 12.19 34.86
N GLU A 144 -13.44 10.88 35.18
CA GLU A 144 -13.65 10.37 36.54
C GLU A 144 -12.59 10.86 37.54
N MET A 145 -11.33 10.96 37.11
CA MET A 145 -10.24 11.53 37.91
C MET A 145 -10.44 13.03 38.12
N ARG A 146 -10.79 13.78 37.06
CA ARG A 146 -11.02 15.24 37.10
C ARG A 146 -12.24 15.62 37.96
N SER A 147 -13.30 14.81 37.91
CA SER A 147 -14.53 15.05 38.69
C SER A 147 -14.46 14.59 40.16
N GLY A 148 -13.35 13.97 40.58
CA GLY A 148 -13.16 13.47 41.95
C GLY A 148 -14.04 12.28 42.34
N LYS A 149 -14.86 11.74 41.41
CA LYS A 149 -15.74 10.59 41.66
C LYS A 149 -14.96 9.35 42.11
N ARG A 150 -13.75 9.13 41.58
CA ARG A 150 -12.88 8.00 41.97
C ARG A 150 -12.27 8.13 43.37
N SER A 151 -12.11 9.35 43.90
CA SER A 151 -11.56 9.58 45.25
C SER A 151 -12.58 9.33 46.36
N ARG A 152 -13.89 9.45 46.07
CA ARG A 152 -14.97 9.26 47.05
C ARG A 152 -15.37 7.80 47.27
N LEU A 153 -14.89 6.87 46.44
CA LEU A 153 -15.13 5.43 46.56
C LEU A 153 -14.05 4.69 47.37
N ARG A 154 -13.00 5.40 47.84
CA ARG A 154 -11.90 4.85 48.66
C ARG A 154 -11.85 5.43 50.09
N MET A 155 -12.84 6.20 50.50
CA MET A 155 -13.09 6.58 51.90
C MET A 155 -14.33 5.83 52.40
#